data_AF-A0A1G0BBI8-F1
#
_entry.id   AF-A0A1G0BBI8-F1
#
_cell.length_a   1.000
_cell.length_b   1.000
_cell.length_c   1.000
_cell.angle_alpha   90.00
_cell.angle_beta   90.00
_cell.angle_gamma   90.00
#
_symmetry.space_group_name_H-M   'P 1'
#
loop_
_entity.id
_entity.type
_entity.pdbx_description
1 polymer ?
#
loop_
_entity_poly.entity_id
_entity_poly.type
_entity_poly.pdbx_seq_one_letter_code
_entity_poly.pdbx_strand_id
1 'polypeptide(L)'
;MKKQNPVIYNETEELKEIINSIRKEANEVKECFTKISFQTIAASVPILGFIAKYHNDFTFVAVTSLAHIIFLFAVARIGNHKYATANRNYGYELHIQRTKPETSRIPTDFHRDICQSGWKDYMRNIGWEEALRAWRVVQATVFEHFYEKGTFKCNKLKKDFRDKENLWFEPFMNMGNNATYHAGSYLKSIHFIFYALAGITFLLVLLAAFKNFQIQQSNILKNYKLLTIFLFCPILLTYMVISIMKTDARRRLLEEGILSIHSCATMWQLLIIAHFRAINNCKKKSSKTHSCTYPKELIEQADELKKSALNIDEWINEKS
;
A
#
# COMPACT_ATOMS: atom_id res chain seq x y z
N MET A 1 26.73 48.33 18.06
CA MET A 1 26.17 46.96 17.97
C MET A 1 25.66 46.73 16.56
N LYS A 2 26.36 45.93 15.74
CA LYS A 2 25.88 45.56 14.40
C LYS A 2 24.74 44.56 14.57
N LYS A 3 23.53 44.92 14.14
CA LYS A 3 22.42 43.97 13.97
C LYS A 3 22.87 42.92 12.97
N GLN A 4 23.05 41.68 13.42
CA GLN A 4 23.14 40.53 12.52
C GLN A 4 21.80 40.46 11.78
N ASN A 5 21.83 40.65 10.46
CA ASN A 5 20.71 40.29 9.61
C ASN A 5 20.44 38.79 9.81
N PRO A 6 19.22 38.37 10.16
CA PRO A 6 18.90 36.96 10.22
C PRO A 6 19.13 36.38 8.81
N VAL A 7 19.87 35.28 8.76
CA VAL A 7 20.09 34.48 7.56
C VAL A 7 18.74 33.83 7.23
N ILE A 8 17.91 34.52 6.44
CA ILE A 8 16.63 34.01 5.88
C ILE A 8 16.90 33.16 4.62
N TYR A 9 18.13 32.65 4.48
CA TYR A 9 18.59 31.87 3.34
C TYR A 9 18.98 30.48 3.84
N ASN A 10 18.10 29.49 3.65
CA ASN A 10 18.40 28.08 3.36
C ASN A 10 17.20 27.12 3.61
N GLU A 11 16.19 27.51 4.40
CA GLU A 11 15.11 26.59 4.79
C GLU A 11 14.25 26.14 3.59
N THR A 12 14.00 27.04 2.63
CA THR A 12 13.24 26.71 1.42
C THR A 12 14.03 25.81 0.46
N GLU A 13 15.35 25.95 0.38
CA GLU A 13 16.20 25.11 -0.48
C GLU A 13 16.39 23.71 0.12
N GLU A 14 16.66 23.61 1.42
CA GLU A 14 16.76 22.32 2.12
C GLU A 14 15.45 21.51 1.98
N LEU A 15 14.31 22.18 2.13
CA LEU A 15 13.01 21.55 1.95
C LEU A 15 12.77 21.08 0.51
N LYS A 16 13.19 21.86 -0.50
CA LYS A 16 13.13 21.43 -1.90
C LYS A 16 14.01 20.21 -2.14
N GLU A 17 15.20 20.17 -1.56
CA GLU A 17 16.10 19.00 -1.64
C GLU A 17 15.46 17.76 -1.01
N ILE A 18 14.84 17.89 0.17
CA ILE A 18 14.10 16.79 0.81
C ILE A 18 12.95 16.30 -0.08
N ILE A 19 12.12 17.21 -0.59
CA ILE A 19 11.01 16.85 -1.48
C ILE A 19 11.53 16.14 -2.75
N ASN A 20 12.60 16.67 -3.36
CA ASN A 20 13.20 16.07 -4.54
C ASN A 20 13.79 14.69 -4.25
N SER A 21 14.43 14.51 -3.10
CA SER A 21 14.95 13.21 -2.64
C SER A 21 13.82 12.19 -2.46
N ILE A 22 12.72 12.58 -1.80
CA ILE A 22 11.56 11.72 -1.56
C ILE A 22 10.86 11.34 -2.87
N ARG A 23 10.71 12.30 -3.80
CA ARG A 23 10.20 12.04 -5.16
C ARG A 23 11.09 11.08 -5.92
N LYS A 24 12.40 11.28 -5.86
CA LYS A 24 13.39 10.41 -6.50
C LYS A 24 13.26 8.98 -5.96
N GLU A 25 13.23 8.79 -4.64
CA GLU A 25 13.02 7.47 -4.03
C GLU A 25 11.69 6.84 -4.49
N ALA A 26 10.59 7.60 -4.49
CA ALA A 26 9.29 7.10 -4.91
C ALA A 26 9.26 6.67 -6.39
N ASN A 27 9.93 7.44 -7.25
CA ASN A 27 10.09 7.14 -8.67
C ASN A 27 10.97 5.90 -8.88
N GLU A 28 12.11 5.81 -8.21
CA GLU A 28 13.02 4.66 -8.27
C GLU A 28 12.32 3.37 -7.83
N VAL A 29 11.48 3.42 -6.79
CA VAL A 29 10.67 2.29 -6.33
C VAL A 29 9.66 1.84 -7.40
N LYS A 30 8.99 2.79 -8.08
CA LYS A 30 8.06 2.51 -9.18
C LYS A 30 8.76 1.95 -10.42
N GLU A 31 9.88 2.54 -10.80
CA GLU A 31 10.70 2.10 -11.93
C GLU A 31 11.27 0.70 -11.69
N CYS A 32 11.77 0.43 -10.49
CA CYS A 32 12.24 -0.89 -10.07
C CYS A 32 11.14 -1.95 -10.24
N PHE A 33 9.93 -1.69 -9.74
CA PHE A 33 8.81 -2.62 -9.90
C PHE A 33 8.40 -2.79 -11.38
N THR A 34 8.39 -1.70 -12.14
CA THR A 34 8.05 -1.71 -13.56
C THR A 34 9.03 -2.58 -14.36
N LYS A 35 10.33 -2.40 -14.13
CA LYS A 35 11.38 -3.21 -14.75
C LYS A 35 11.25 -4.68 -14.39
N ILE A 36 11.07 -5.00 -13.10
CA ILE A 36 10.87 -6.39 -12.64
C ILE A 36 9.62 -7.00 -13.29
N SER A 37 8.54 -6.24 -13.42
CA SER A 37 7.30 -6.71 -14.03
C SER A 37 7.48 -7.04 -15.52
N PHE A 38 8.11 -6.16 -16.28
CA PHE A 38 8.39 -6.43 -17.69
C PHE A 38 9.35 -7.60 -17.87
N GLN A 39 10.41 -7.69 -17.07
CA GLN A 39 11.34 -8.81 -17.10
C GLN A 39 10.65 -10.14 -16.76
N THR A 40 9.74 -10.12 -15.79
CA THR A 40 8.94 -11.29 -15.40
C THR A 40 8.04 -11.71 -16.55
N ILE A 41 7.28 -10.79 -17.15
CA ILE A 41 6.40 -11.09 -18.30
C ILE A 41 7.22 -11.64 -19.46
N ALA A 42 8.34 -11.02 -19.81
CA ALA A 42 9.21 -11.46 -20.89
C ALA A 42 9.79 -12.86 -20.63
N ALA A 43 10.19 -13.16 -19.39
CA ALA A 43 10.69 -14.48 -18.99
C ALA A 43 9.59 -15.55 -18.93
N SER A 44 8.35 -15.17 -18.62
CA SER A 44 7.22 -16.09 -18.59
C SER A 44 6.88 -16.68 -19.96
N VAL A 45 7.10 -15.93 -21.05
CA VAL A 45 6.81 -16.40 -22.43
C VAL A 45 7.60 -17.66 -22.80
N PRO A 46 8.95 -17.69 -22.74
CA PRO A 46 9.71 -18.89 -23.06
C PRO A 46 9.46 -20.03 -22.05
N ILE A 47 9.20 -19.72 -20.78
CA ILE A 47 8.82 -20.73 -19.77
C ILE A 47 7.52 -21.41 -20.18
N LEU A 48 6.50 -20.64 -20.56
CA LEU A 48 5.23 -21.16 -21.06
C LEU A 48 5.41 -21.98 -22.35
N GLY A 49 6.24 -21.51 -23.29
CA GLY A 49 6.58 -22.25 -24.50
C GLY A 49 7.24 -23.59 -24.20
N PHE A 50 8.17 -23.62 -23.23
CA PHE A 50 8.81 -24.85 -22.76
C PHE A 50 7.79 -25.81 -22.13
N ILE A 51 6.93 -25.32 -21.24
CA ILE A 51 5.86 -26.12 -20.62
C ILE A 51 4.92 -26.68 -21.68
N ALA A 52 4.44 -25.82 -22.59
CA ALA A 52 3.53 -26.23 -23.66
C ALA A 52 4.14 -27.30 -24.57
N LYS A 53 5.44 -27.21 -24.88
CA LYS A 53 6.14 -28.20 -25.71
C LYS A 53 6.36 -29.53 -24.99
N TYR A 54 6.87 -29.50 -23.75
CA TYR A 54 7.42 -30.68 -23.08
C TYR A 54 6.51 -31.31 -22.00
N HIS A 55 5.34 -30.73 -21.69
CA HIS A 55 4.45 -31.27 -20.66
C HIS A 55 3.96 -32.70 -20.93
N ASN A 56 3.93 -33.11 -22.20
CA ASN A 56 3.51 -34.45 -22.60
C ASN A 56 4.57 -35.51 -22.33
N ASP A 57 5.84 -35.15 -22.52
CA ASP A 57 6.93 -36.10 -22.48
C ASP A 57 7.46 -36.28 -21.06
N PHE A 58 7.36 -35.23 -20.23
CA PHE A 58 7.99 -35.17 -18.94
C PHE A 58 7.05 -34.67 -17.84
N THR A 59 6.65 -35.56 -16.93
CA THR A 59 5.78 -35.21 -15.79
C THR A 59 6.41 -34.15 -14.87
N PHE A 60 7.74 -34.06 -14.78
CA PHE A 60 8.41 -33.05 -13.94
C PHE A 60 8.13 -31.61 -14.42
N VAL A 61 7.80 -31.42 -15.70
CA VAL A 61 7.45 -30.10 -16.27
C VAL A 61 6.18 -29.53 -15.62
N ALA A 62 5.29 -30.40 -15.11
CA ALA A 62 4.15 -29.96 -14.30
C ALA A 62 4.58 -29.29 -12.98
N VAL A 63 5.68 -29.74 -12.37
CA VAL A 63 6.24 -29.11 -11.15
C VAL A 63 6.82 -27.74 -11.48
N THR A 64 7.47 -27.58 -12.63
CA THR A 64 7.94 -26.27 -13.12
C THR A 64 6.78 -25.28 -13.30
N SER A 65 5.61 -25.76 -13.71
CA SER A 65 4.40 -24.95 -13.86
C SER A 65 3.92 -24.39 -12.52
N LEU A 66 3.99 -25.18 -11.45
CA LEU A 66 3.70 -24.72 -10.08
C LEU A 66 4.66 -23.62 -9.64
N ALA A 67 5.96 -23.82 -9.83
CA ALA A 67 6.98 -22.83 -9.48
C ALA A 67 6.76 -21.51 -10.23
N HIS A 68 6.38 -21.58 -11.52
CA HIS A 68 6.06 -20.40 -12.32
C HIS A 68 4.84 -19.65 -11.78
N ILE A 69 3.76 -20.34 -11.41
CA ILE A 69 2.57 -19.73 -10.81
C ILE A 69 2.91 -19.03 -9.48
N ILE A 70 3.63 -19.71 -8.58
CA ILE A 70 4.06 -19.13 -7.30
C ILE A 70 4.92 -17.89 -7.53
N PHE A 71 5.85 -17.95 -8.50
CA PHE A 71 6.71 -16.83 -8.86
C PHE A 71 5.91 -15.61 -9.33
N LEU A 72 4.93 -15.79 -10.23
CA LEU A 72 4.05 -14.71 -10.70
C LEU A 72 3.30 -14.03 -9.54
N PHE A 73 2.74 -14.82 -8.61
CA PHE A 73 2.07 -14.26 -7.43
C PHE A 73 3.03 -13.59 -6.45
N ALA A 74 4.26 -14.08 -6.31
CA ALA A 74 5.29 -13.43 -5.51
C ALA A 74 5.64 -12.05 -6.09
N VAL A 75 5.83 -11.94 -7.41
CA VAL A 75 6.07 -10.65 -8.08
C VAL A 75 4.88 -9.70 -7.92
N ALA A 76 3.65 -10.18 -8.06
CA ALA A 76 2.45 -9.37 -7.82
C ALA A 76 2.41 -8.81 -6.38
N ARG A 77 2.78 -9.63 -5.38
CA ARG A 77 2.90 -9.20 -3.97
C ARG A 77 4.00 -8.18 -3.77
N ILE A 78 5.18 -8.38 -4.36
CA ILE A 78 6.28 -7.40 -4.33
C ILE A 78 5.80 -6.07 -4.91
N GLY A 79 5.03 -6.10 -6.00
CA GLY A 79 4.40 -4.93 -6.59
C GLY A 79 3.54 -4.16 -5.60
N ASN A 80 2.65 -4.84 -4.88
CA ASN A 80 1.85 -4.22 -3.82
C ASN A 80 2.71 -3.53 -2.74
N HIS A 81 3.81 -4.16 -2.31
CA HIS A 81 4.70 -3.57 -1.30
C HIS A 81 5.46 -2.35 -1.83
N LYS A 82 5.98 -2.42 -3.05
CA LYS A 82 6.67 -1.31 -3.71
C LYS A 82 5.71 -0.13 -3.94
N TYR A 83 4.50 -0.39 -4.43
CA TYR A 83 3.48 0.65 -4.63
C TYR A 83 3.03 1.29 -3.32
N ALA A 84 2.90 0.52 -2.24
CA ALA A 84 2.59 1.06 -0.91
C ALA A 84 3.66 2.05 -0.42
N THR A 85 4.92 1.70 -0.65
CA THR A 85 6.07 2.55 -0.29
C THR A 85 6.05 3.85 -1.09
N ALA A 86 5.83 3.75 -2.40
CA ALA A 86 5.70 4.92 -3.26
C ALA A 86 4.52 5.82 -2.83
N ASN A 87 3.34 5.25 -2.57
CA ASN A 87 2.17 6.00 -2.12
C ASN A 87 2.39 6.70 -0.78
N ARG A 88 3.10 6.07 0.17
CA ARG A 88 3.49 6.70 1.43
C ARG A 88 4.36 7.93 1.17
N ASN A 89 5.36 7.81 0.30
CA ASN A 89 6.28 8.91 -0.02
C ASN A 89 5.57 10.08 -0.73
N TYR A 90 4.73 9.80 -1.73
CA TYR A 90 3.90 10.85 -2.35
C TYR A 90 2.87 11.43 -1.39
N GLY A 91 2.33 10.62 -0.48
CA GLY A 91 1.44 11.09 0.58
C GLY A 91 2.14 12.11 1.48
N TYR A 92 3.41 11.88 1.81
CA TYR A 92 4.20 12.83 2.62
C TYR A 92 4.46 14.13 1.85
N GLU A 93 4.82 14.02 0.57
CA GLU A 93 4.97 15.18 -0.31
C GLU A 93 3.68 16.02 -0.36
N LEU A 94 2.53 15.36 -0.57
CA LEU A 94 1.24 16.02 -0.62
C LEU A 94 0.88 16.65 0.74
N HIS A 95 1.24 15.99 1.85
CA HIS A 95 1.12 16.57 3.18
C HIS A 95 1.90 17.88 3.30
N ILE A 96 3.19 17.89 2.91
CA ILE A 96 4.04 19.09 2.96
C ILE A 96 3.43 20.22 2.11
N GLN A 97 2.98 19.91 0.89
CA GLN A 97 2.38 20.91 0.00
C GLN A 97 1.08 21.52 0.54
N ARG A 98 0.38 20.79 1.42
CA ARG A 98 -0.84 21.26 2.11
C ARG A 98 -0.52 22.10 3.35
N THR A 99 0.58 21.81 4.05
CA THR A 99 0.92 22.48 5.32
C THR A 99 1.94 23.60 5.18
N LYS A 100 2.69 23.65 4.07
CA LYS A 100 3.68 24.70 3.78
C LYS A 100 3.32 25.50 2.53
N PRO A 101 2.71 26.70 2.68
CA PRO A 101 2.25 27.51 1.55
C PRO A 101 3.40 27.88 0.60
N GLU A 102 4.62 28.10 1.12
CA GLU A 102 5.82 28.48 0.36
C GLU A 102 6.29 27.43 -0.65
N THR A 103 5.94 26.15 -0.44
CA THR A 103 6.31 25.06 -1.36
C THR A 103 5.17 24.62 -2.26
N SER A 104 4.00 25.21 -2.07
CA SER A 104 2.83 24.84 -2.84
C SER A 104 2.81 25.55 -4.18
N ARG A 105 2.45 24.79 -5.23
CA ARG A 105 2.12 25.35 -6.54
C ARG A 105 0.67 25.82 -6.62
N ILE A 106 -0.07 25.70 -5.53
CA ILE A 106 -1.49 26.06 -5.44
C ILE A 106 -1.59 27.58 -5.22
N PRO A 107 -2.49 28.29 -5.92
CA PRO A 107 -2.70 29.72 -5.72
C PRO A 107 -2.93 30.07 -4.25
N THR A 108 -2.27 31.13 -3.78
CA THR A 108 -2.23 31.60 -2.38
C THR A 108 -3.61 31.85 -1.78
N ASP A 109 -4.61 32.17 -2.60
CA ASP A 109 -5.97 32.45 -2.15
C ASP A 109 -6.73 31.19 -1.72
N PHE A 110 -6.46 30.03 -2.34
CA PHE A 110 -7.01 28.73 -1.93
C PHE A 110 -6.28 28.17 -0.69
N HIS A 111 -5.04 28.61 -0.50
CA HIS A 111 -4.21 28.24 0.65
C HIS A 111 -4.63 28.93 1.94
N ARG A 112 -5.30 30.09 1.87
CA ARG A 112 -5.61 30.89 3.06
C ARG A 112 -6.59 30.19 4.00
N ASP A 113 -7.54 29.43 3.48
CA ASP A 113 -8.49 28.65 4.28
C ASP A 113 -7.89 27.35 4.83
N ILE A 114 -6.92 26.76 4.13
CA ILE A 114 -6.20 25.55 4.56
C ILE A 114 -5.09 25.89 5.56
N CYS A 115 -4.38 27.01 5.38
CA CYS A 115 -3.29 27.47 6.26
C CYS A 115 -3.77 28.18 7.55
N GLN A 116 -5.06 28.53 7.65
CA GLN A 116 -5.69 28.92 8.92
C GLN A 116 -5.91 27.73 9.87
N SER A 117 -5.67 26.50 9.42
CA SER A 117 -5.62 25.33 10.30
C SER A 117 -4.53 25.54 11.35
N GLY A 118 -4.80 25.21 12.62
CA GLY A 118 -3.96 25.47 13.81
C GLY A 118 -2.55 24.85 13.83
N TRP A 119 -1.96 24.53 12.67
CA TRP A 119 -0.62 23.98 12.49
C TRP A 119 0.45 24.98 12.87
N LYS A 120 1.20 24.63 13.90
CA LYS A 120 2.36 25.38 14.39
C LYS A 120 3.60 25.08 13.54
N ASP A 121 4.54 26.01 13.47
CA ASP A 121 5.74 25.90 12.62
C ASP A 121 6.56 24.63 12.91
N TYR A 122 6.71 24.28 14.18
CA TYR A 122 7.41 23.04 14.56
C TYR A 122 6.75 21.78 14.02
N MET A 123 5.43 21.79 13.79
CA MET A 123 4.70 20.65 13.21
C MET A 123 4.95 20.52 11.72
N ARG A 124 5.12 21.65 11.04
CA ARG A 124 5.46 21.72 9.62
C ARG A 124 6.89 21.26 9.37
N ASN A 125 7.77 21.40 10.37
CA ASN A 125 9.21 21.16 10.28
C ASN A 125 9.68 19.85 10.94
N ILE A 126 8.82 18.84 11.02
CA ILE A 126 9.23 17.51 11.51
C ILE A 126 10.28 16.87 10.59
N GLY A 127 11.35 16.33 11.17
CA GLY A 127 12.38 15.62 10.40
C GLY A 127 11.85 14.33 9.78
N TRP A 128 12.26 14.04 8.54
CA TRP A 128 11.78 12.87 7.79
C TRP A 128 11.96 11.54 8.54
N GLU A 129 13.14 11.29 9.12
CA GLU A 129 13.42 10.06 9.87
C GLU A 129 12.59 9.94 11.15
N GLU A 130 12.36 11.06 11.83
CA GLU A 130 11.52 11.12 13.02
C GLU A 130 10.06 10.83 12.66
N ALA A 131 9.57 11.43 11.57
CA ALA A 131 8.24 11.18 11.03
C ALA A 131 8.09 9.71 10.60
N LEU A 132 9.10 9.11 9.96
CA LEU A 132 9.09 7.69 9.59
C LEU A 132 9.06 6.75 10.80
N ARG A 133 9.74 7.09 11.89
CA ARG A 133 9.65 6.30 13.14
C ARG A 133 8.23 6.35 13.70
N ALA A 134 7.63 7.53 13.74
CA ALA A 134 6.25 7.68 14.17
C ALA A 134 5.27 6.93 13.25
N TRP A 135 5.53 6.92 11.93
CA TRP A 135 4.73 6.20 10.94
C TRP A 135 4.64 4.71 11.24
N ARG A 136 5.77 4.08 11.56
CA ARG A 136 5.83 2.63 11.85
C ARG A 136 4.96 2.23 13.05
N VAL A 137 4.65 3.15 13.95
CA VAL A 137 3.75 2.91 15.09
C VAL A 137 2.32 3.30 14.72
N VAL A 138 2.09 4.58 14.40
CA VAL A 138 0.74 5.13 14.21
C VAL A 138 0.01 4.45 13.06
N GLN A 139 0.64 4.35 11.88
CA GLN A 139 0.00 3.71 10.74
C GLN A 139 -0.24 2.23 11.00
N ALA A 140 0.70 1.53 11.64
CA ALA A 140 0.53 0.11 11.95
C ALA A 140 -0.68 -0.11 12.86
N THR A 141 -0.79 0.61 13.97
CA THR A 141 -1.91 0.50 14.93
C THR A 141 -3.26 0.87 14.33
N VAL A 142 -3.33 1.98 13.59
CA VAL A 142 -4.58 2.41 12.95
C VAL A 142 -4.99 1.43 11.86
N PHE A 143 -4.03 0.95 11.07
CA PHE A 143 -4.34 0.02 9.98
C PHE A 143 -4.71 -1.34 10.54
N GLU A 144 -4.01 -1.82 11.55
CA GLU A 144 -4.37 -3.02 12.29
C GLU A 144 -5.82 -2.95 12.75
N HIS A 145 -6.33 -1.83 13.26
CA HIS A 145 -7.74 -1.69 13.58
C HIS A 145 -8.69 -1.90 12.39
N PHE A 146 -8.34 -1.34 11.24
CA PHE A 146 -9.09 -1.50 10.01
C PHE A 146 -8.89 -2.87 9.34
N TYR A 147 -7.87 -3.63 9.73
CA TYR A 147 -7.46 -4.89 9.08
C TYR A 147 -7.47 -6.14 9.97
N GLU A 148 -7.60 -6.05 11.30
CA GLU A 148 -7.51 -7.18 12.22
C GLU A 148 -8.76 -8.05 12.20
N LYS A 149 -8.70 -9.05 11.30
CA LYS A 149 -8.89 -10.49 11.56
C LYS A 149 -8.88 -11.25 10.23
N GLY A 150 -7.90 -10.96 9.37
CA GLY A 150 -7.60 -11.73 8.14
C GLY A 150 -8.72 -11.81 7.08
N THR A 151 -9.89 -11.21 7.34
CA THR A 151 -11.04 -11.21 6.44
C THR A 151 -11.14 -9.82 5.86
N PHE A 152 -10.68 -9.71 4.63
CA PHE A 152 -10.79 -8.50 3.84
C PHE A 152 -12.27 -8.20 3.59
N LYS A 153 -12.92 -7.50 4.51
CA LYS A 153 -14.27 -7.02 4.32
C LYS A 153 -14.24 -5.51 4.18
N CYS A 154 -13.53 -5.01 3.17
CA CYS A 154 -13.68 -3.62 2.73
C CYS A 154 -15.17 -3.28 2.49
N ASN A 155 -15.95 -4.25 2.01
CA ASN A 155 -17.40 -4.16 1.92
C ASN A 155 -18.13 -4.12 3.27
N LYS A 156 -17.57 -4.71 4.34
CA LYS A 156 -18.14 -4.60 5.69
C LYS A 156 -17.80 -3.24 6.30
N LEU A 157 -16.59 -2.72 6.14
CA LEU A 157 -16.27 -1.34 6.46
C LEU A 157 -17.22 -0.37 5.74
N LYS A 158 -17.35 -0.46 4.42
CA LYS A 158 -18.32 0.37 3.66
C LYS A 158 -19.78 0.18 4.10
N LYS A 159 -20.16 -1.00 4.59
CA LYS A 159 -21.52 -1.26 5.13
C LYS A 159 -21.71 -0.68 6.52
N ASP A 160 -20.76 -0.90 7.41
CA ASP A 160 -20.74 -0.42 8.79
C ASP A 160 -20.65 1.12 8.82
N PHE A 161 -20.19 1.74 7.73
CA PHE A 161 -20.06 3.19 7.58
C PHE A 161 -20.87 3.79 6.42
N ARG A 162 -21.91 3.07 5.95
CA ARG A 162 -22.74 3.50 4.81
C ARG A 162 -23.47 4.83 5.08
N ASP A 163 -23.74 5.11 6.35
CA ASP A 163 -24.49 6.28 6.81
C ASP A 163 -23.60 7.50 7.06
N LYS A 164 -22.27 7.35 6.98
CA LYS A 164 -21.33 8.48 7.09
C LYS A 164 -20.98 8.99 5.70
N GLU A 165 -21.50 10.16 5.37
CA GLU A 165 -20.98 10.96 4.27
C GLU A 165 -19.54 11.37 4.62
N ASN A 166 -18.58 11.07 3.74
CA ASN A 166 -17.17 11.53 3.80
C ASN A 166 -16.24 10.71 4.71
N LEU A 167 -15.93 9.48 4.30
CA LEU A 167 -14.81 8.74 4.86
C LEU A 167 -13.49 9.35 4.37
N TRP A 168 -12.62 9.78 5.29
CA TRP A 168 -11.32 10.41 4.99
C TRP A 168 -10.38 9.56 4.12
N PHE A 169 -10.62 8.24 4.05
CA PHE A 169 -9.85 7.29 3.25
C PHE A 169 -10.49 6.93 1.91
N GLU A 170 -11.67 7.49 1.60
CA GLU A 170 -12.30 7.38 0.29
C GLU A 170 -12.18 8.74 -0.43
N PRO A 171 -11.59 8.79 -1.64
CA PRO A 171 -11.63 9.99 -2.43
C PRO A 171 -13.09 10.32 -2.77
N PHE A 172 -13.46 11.60 -2.76
CA PHE A 172 -14.79 12.07 -3.14
C PHE A 172 -15.07 11.68 -4.60
N MET A 173 -15.73 10.53 -4.81
CA MET A 173 -15.99 9.98 -6.15
C MET A 173 -17.17 10.66 -6.85
N ASN A 174 -18.04 11.34 -6.09
CA ASN A 174 -19.16 12.13 -6.60
C ASN A 174 -18.91 13.62 -6.33
N MET A 175 -18.06 14.26 -7.13
CA MET A 175 -17.78 15.69 -7.01
C MET A 175 -18.85 16.61 -7.61
N GLY A 176 -19.99 16.07 -8.07
CA GLY A 176 -21.00 16.83 -8.82
C GLY A 176 -20.49 17.26 -10.20
N ASN A 177 -21.41 17.38 -11.17
CA ASN A 177 -21.17 17.86 -12.55
C ASN A 177 -19.95 17.25 -13.27
N ASN A 178 -20.11 16.06 -13.84
CA ASN A 178 -19.25 15.43 -14.87
C ASN A 178 -17.77 15.13 -14.51
N ALA A 179 -17.27 15.49 -13.34
CA ALA A 179 -15.89 15.18 -12.95
C ALA A 179 -15.76 13.73 -12.44
N THR A 180 -14.87 12.93 -13.04
CA THR A 180 -14.56 11.56 -12.61
C THR A 180 -13.19 11.49 -11.95
N TYR A 181 -13.13 10.95 -10.74
CA TYR A 181 -11.87 10.64 -10.07
C TYR A 181 -11.26 9.34 -10.63
N HIS A 182 -9.98 9.38 -11.01
CA HIS A 182 -9.24 8.22 -11.50
C HIS A 182 -8.06 7.90 -10.57
N ALA A 183 -8.20 6.81 -9.81
CA ALA A 183 -7.18 6.29 -8.89
C ALA A 183 -5.90 5.75 -9.56
N GLY A 184 -5.87 5.70 -10.89
CA GLY A 184 -4.87 4.98 -11.68
C GLY A 184 -5.26 3.51 -11.88
N SER A 185 -4.79 2.92 -12.98
CA SER A 185 -5.11 1.53 -13.36
C SER A 185 -3.86 0.69 -13.61
N TYR A 186 -2.67 1.24 -13.35
CA TYR A 186 -1.41 0.59 -13.70
C TYR A 186 -1.22 -0.74 -12.98
N LEU A 187 -1.39 -0.75 -11.65
CA LEU A 187 -1.19 -1.96 -10.85
C LEU A 187 -2.27 -3.01 -11.19
N LYS A 188 -3.52 -2.57 -11.43
CA LYS A 188 -4.60 -3.40 -11.98
C LYS A 188 -4.20 -4.09 -13.29
N SER A 189 -3.66 -3.35 -14.25
CA SER A 189 -3.26 -3.91 -15.55
C SER A 189 -2.13 -4.93 -15.41
N ILE A 190 -1.10 -4.64 -14.61
CA ILE A 190 0.03 -5.55 -14.40
C ILE A 190 -0.43 -6.83 -13.67
N HIS A 191 -1.25 -6.69 -12.62
CA HIS A 191 -1.81 -7.85 -11.90
C HIS A 191 -2.67 -8.71 -12.82
N PHE A 192 -3.52 -8.10 -13.63
CA PHE A 192 -4.32 -8.82 -14.62
C PHE A 192 -3.45 -9.66 -15.55
N ILE A 193 -2.35 -9.10 -16.06
CA ILE A 193 -1.40 -9.84 -16.90
C ILE A 193 -0.79 -11.02 -16.13
N PHE A 194 -0.34 -10.83 -14.89
CA PHE A 194 0.19 -11.93 -14.07
C PHE A 194 -0.86 -13.02 -13.82
N TYR A 195 -2.11 -12.66 -13.54
CA TYR A 195 -3.18 -13.63 -13.34
C TYR A 195 -3.51 -14.38 -14.63
N ALA A 196 -3.51 -13.70 -15.77
CA ALA A 196 -3.71 -14.33 -17.07
C ALA A 196 -2.59 -15.34 -17.38
N LEU A 197 -1.32 -14.96 -17.17
CA LEU A 197 -0.17 -15.86 -17.35
C LEU A 197 -0.23 -17.07 -16.40
N ALA A 198 -0.62 -16.85 -15.13
CA ALA A 198 -0.81 -17.93 -14.18
C ALA A 198 -1.97 -18.86 -14.58
N GLY A 199 -3.08 -18.29 -15.07
CA GLY A 199 -4.23 -19.04 -15.57
C GLY A 199 -3.90 -19.88 -16.81
N ILE A 200 -3.14 -19.33 -17.76
CA ILE A 200 -2.63 -20.07 -18.92
C ILE A 200 -1.71 -21.20 -18.46
N THR A 201 -0.78 -20.93 -17.53
CA THR A 201 0.10 -21.96 -16.96
C THR A 201 -0.72 -23.09 -16.33
N PHE A 202 -1.74 -22.76 -15.54
CA PHE A 202 -2.62 -23.73 -14.91
C PHE A 202 -3.45 -24.53 -15.92
N LEU A 203 -3.96 -23.89 -16.97
CA LEU A 203 -4.68 -24.55 -18.06
C LEU A 203 -3.80 -25.61 -18.76
N LEU A 204 -2.53 -25.30 -19.02
CA LEU A 204 -1.59 -26.27 -19.59
C LEU A 204 -1.39 -27.49 -18.68
N VAL A 205 -1.34 -27.30 -17.36
CA VAL A 205 -1.29 -28.42 -16.40
C VAL A 205 -2.55 -29.27 -16.46
N LEU A 206 -3.73 -28.66 -16.58
CA LEU A 206 -5.00 -29.39 -16.70
C LEU A 206 -5.06 -30.19 -18.00
N LEU A 207 -4.64 -29.61 -19.13
CA LEU A 207 -4.61 -30.31 -20.42
C LEU A 207 -3.64 -31.51 -20.36
N ALA A 208 -2.48 -31.35 -19.73
CA ALA A 208 -1.54 -32.43 -19.49
C ALA A 208 -2.15 -33.55 -18.64
N ALA A 209 -2.83 -33.19 -17.54
CA ALA A 209 -3.49 -34.13 -16.65
C ALA A 209 -4.59 -34.92 -17.38
N PHE A 210 -5.42 -34.21 -18.15
CA PHE A 210 -6.54 -34.79 -18.89
C PHE A 210 -6.07 -35.76 -19.99
N LYS A 211 -5.04 -35.40 -20.76
CA LYS A 211 -4.49 -36.30 -21.78
C LYS A 211 -3.89 -37.56 -21.17
N ASN A 212 -3.13 -37.43 -20.07
CA ASN A 212 -2.60 -38.60 -19.35
C ASN A 212 -3.71 -39.50 -18.80
N PHE A 213 -4.82 -38.90 -18.35
CA PHE A 213 -6.02 -39.64 -17.93
C PHE A 213 -6.63 -40.46 -19.07
N GLN A 214 -6.79 -39.88 -20.27
CA GLN A 214 -7.32 -40.58 -21.44
C GLN A 214 -6.45 -41.77 -21.86
N ILE A 215 -5.12 -41.60 -21.87
CA ILE A 215 -4.19 -42.67 -22.28
C ILE A 215 -4.20 -43.85 -21.30
N GLN A 216 -4.45 -43.61 -20.01
CA GLN A 216 -4.29 -44.61 -18.94
C GLN A 216 -5.61 -45.10 -18.33
N GLN A 217 -6.72 -44.94 -19.06
CA GLN A 217 -8.08 -45.18 -18.58
C GLN A 217 -8.30 -46.59 -17.98
N SER A 218 -7.57 -47.61 -18.42
CA SER A 218 -7.75 -49.00 -17.97
C SER A 218 -7.14 -49.32 -16.59
N ASN A 219 -6.30 -48.46 -16.00
CA ASN A 219 -5.58 -48.75 -14.74
C ASN A 219 -5.34 -47.51 -13.85
N ILE A 220 -6.36 -46.69 -13.63
CA ILE A 220 -6.26 -45.43 -12.86
C ILE A 220 -5.65 -45.64 -11.46
N LEU A 221 -6.06 -46.69 -10.73
CA LEU A 221 -5.59 -46.97 -9.37
C LEU A 221 -4.11 -47.39 -9.29
N LYS A 222 -3.53 -47.91 -10.37
CA LYS A 222 -2.12 -48.31 -10.40
C LYS A 222 -1.19 -47.14 -10.77
N ASN A 223 -1.75 -46.01 -11.20
CA ASN A 223 -0.99 -44.87 -11.70
C ASN A 223 -0.92 -43.74 -10.67
N TYR A 224 -0.07 -43.94 -9.66
CA TYR A 224 0.18 -42.96 -8.59
C TYR A 224 0.52 -41.56 -9.13
N LYS A 225 1.19 -41.46 -10.29
CA LYS A 225 1.53 -40.18 -10.95
C LYS A 225 0.29 -39.38 -11.35
N LEU A 226 -0.69 -40.03 -11.97
CA LEU A 226 -1.94 -39.39 -12.39
C LEU A 226 -2.76 -38.96 -11.18
N LEU A 227 -2.88 -39.83 -10.17
CA LEU A 227 -3.55 -39.52 -8.90
C LEU A 227 -2.92 -38.30 -8.22
N THR A 228 -1.60 -38.21 -8.24
CA THR A 228 -0.85 -37.07 -7.66
C THR A 228 -1.24 -35.77 -8.35
N ILE A 229 -1.21 -35.73 -9.69
CA ILE A 229 -1.59 -34.53 -10.45
C ILE A 229 -3.03 -34.09 -10.13
N PHE A 230 -3.97 -35.04 -10.08
CA PHE A 230 -5.37 -34.75 -9.75
C PHE A 230 -5.55 -34.20 -8.34
N LEU A 231 -4.79 -34.68 -7.35
CA LEU A 231 -4.84 -34.16 -5.97
C LEU A 231 -4.19 -32.77 -5.85
N PHE A 232 -3.15 -32.48 -6.64
CA PHE A 232 -2.47 -31.19 -6.59
C PHE A 232 -3.21 -30.07 -7.32
N CYS A 233 -3.95 -30.36 -8.39
CA CYS A 233 -4.72 -29.36 -9.15
C CYS A 233 -5.70 -28.53 -8.29
N PRO A 234 -6.57 -29.13 -7.44
CA PRO A 234 -7.49 -28.35 -6.60
C PRO A 234 -6.77 -27.54 -5.52
N ILE A 235 -5.66 -28.06 -4.97
CA ILE A 235 -4.83 -27.31 -4.00
C ILE A 235 -4.25 -26.07 -4.68
N LEU A 236 -3.70 -26.23 -5.89
CA LEU A 236 -3.13 -25.14 -6.67
C LEU A 236 -4.21 -24.12 -7.07
N LEU A 237 -5.37 -24.57 -7.53
CA LEU A 237 -6.50 -23.69 -7.85
C LEU A 237 -6.94 -22.89 -6.62
N THR A 238 -7.07 -23.54 -5.47
CA THR A 238 -7.41 -22.88 -4.20
C THR A 238 -6.36 -21.84 -3.82
N TYR A 239 -5.07 -22.19 -3.94
CA TYR A 239 -3.98 -21.24 -3.73
C TYR A 239 -4.05 -20.04 -4.68
N MET A 240 -4.31 -20.26 -5.98
CA MET A 240 -4.44 -19.20 -6.97
C MET A 240 -5.61 -18.27 -6.63
N VAL A 241 -6.79 -18.83 -6.34
CA VAL A 241 -7.98 -18.05 -5.98
C VAL A 241 -7.71 -17.22 -4.72
N ILE A 242 -7.17 -17.82 -3.66
CA ILE A 242 -6.83 -17.09 -2.42
C ILE A 242 -5.79 -16.00 -2.71
N SER A 243 -4.79 -16.28 -3.54
CA SER A 243 -3.72 -15.33 -3.87
C SER A 243 -4.24 -14.16 -4.71
N ILE A 244 -5.09 -14.41 -5.71
CA ILE A 244 -5.80 -13.38 -6.50
C ILE A 244 -6.64 -12.52 -5.56
N MET A 245 -7.48 -13.14 -4.72
CA MET A 245 -8.33 -12.41 -3.78
C MET A 245 -7.50 -11.52 -2.86
N LYS A 246 -6.42 -12.04 -2.26
CA LYS A 246 -5.54 -11.26 -1.37
C LYS A 246 -4.82 -10.13 -2.09
N THR A 247 -4.32 -10.37 -3.30
CA THR A 247 -3.55 -9.37 -4.05
C THR A 247 -4.45 -8.29 -4.66
N ASP A 248 -5.62 -8.64 -5.20
CA ASP A 248 -6.62 -7.69 -5.71
C ASP A 248 -7.18 -6.83 -4.59
N ALA A 249 -7.50 -7.46 -3.45
CA ALA A 249 -7.90 -6.75 -2.25
C ALA A 249 -6.85 -5.70 -1.83
N ARG A 250 -5.58 -6.11 -1.76
CA ARG A 250 -4.49 -5.17 -1.42
C ARG A 250 -4.32 -4.07 -2.46
N ARG A 251 -4.44 -4.38 -3.75
CA ARG A 251 -4.42 -3.40 -4.85
C ARG A 251 -5.52 -2.34 -4.66
N ARG A 252 -6.76 -2.75 -4.39
CA ARG A 252 -7.87 -1.79 -4.19
C ARG A 252 -7.60 -0.81 -3.06
N LEU A 253 -6.95 -1.24 -1.97
CA LEU A 253 -6.55 -0.32 -0.90
C LEU A 253 -5.53 0.71 -1.37
N LEU A 254 -4.59 0.28 -2.21
CA LEU A 254 -3.49 1.10 -2.72
C LEU A 254 -3.98 2.11 -3.75
N GLU A 255 -4.95 1.75 -4.58
CA GLU A 255 -5.48 2.65 -5.61
C GLU A 255 -6.59 3.54 -5.03
N GLU A 256 -7.56 2.96 -4.31
CA GLU A 256 -8.83 3.64 -3.99
C GLU A 256 -9.10 3.78 -2.48
N GLY A 257 -8.29 3.16 -1.61
CA GLY A 257 -8.59 3.07 -0.18
C GLY A 257 -7.59 3.81 0.72
N ILE A 258 -7.45 3.31 1.95
CA ILE A 258 -6.62 3.90 3.02
C ILE A 258 -5.11 3.90 2.71
N LEU A 259 -4.67 3.15 1.70
CA LEU A 259 -3.28 3.12 1.23
C LEU A 259 -3.05 3.94 -0.05
N SER A 260 -4.08 4.66 -0.52
CA SER A 260 -3.94 5.62 -1.61
C SER A 260 -3.08 6.81 -1.20
N ILE A 261 -2.59 7.57 -2.19
CA ILE A 261 -1.75 8.76 -1.96
C ILE A 261 -2.49 9.77 -1.07
N HIS A 262 -3.77 10.01 -1.33
CA HIS A 262 -4.59 10.94 -0.57
C HIS A 262 -4.77 10.50 0.88
N SER A 263 -5.15 9.24 1.10
CA SER A 263 -5.31 8.69 2.44
C SER A 263 -3.99 8.67 3.20
N CYS A 264 -2.88 8.36 2.53
CA CYS A 264 -1.55 8.46 3.12
C CYS A 264 -1.22 9.90 3.54
N ALA A 265 -1.58 10.92 2.76
CA ALA A 265 -1.37 12.32 3.13
C ALA A 265 -2.15 12.73 4.39
N THR A 266 -3.40 12.29 4.51
CA THR A 266 -4.19 12.49 5.73
C THR A 266 -3.58 11.73 6.91
N MET A 267 -3.13 10.49 6.69
CA MET A 267 -2.43 9.72 7.73
C MET A 267 -1.15 10.42 8.22
N TRP A 268 -0.41 11.06 7.32
CA TRP A 268 0.75 11.89 7.69
C TRP A 268 0.37 13.07 8.60
N GLN A 269 -0.76 13.74 8.34
CA GLN A 269 -1.26 14.80 9.21
C GLN A 269 -1.54 14.28 10.62
N LEU A 270 -2.28 13.18 10.72
CA LEU A 270 -2.64 12.56 11.99
C LEU A 270 -1.43 12.12 12.80
N LEU A 271 -0.49 11.49 12.12
CA LEU A 271 0.77 11.06 12.70
C LEU A 271 1.54 12.22 13.31
N ILE A 272 1.62 13.35 12.63
CA ILE A 272 2.37 14.50 13.13
C ILE A 272 1.70 15.07 14.39
N ILE A 273 0.38 15.18 14.40
CA ILE A 273 -0.36 15.60 15.60
C ILE A 273 -0.10 14.61 16.75
N ALA A 274 -0.22 13.30 16.50
CA ALA A 274 0.04 12.26 17.50
C ALA A 274 1.48 12.33 18.03
N HIS A 275 2.46 12.52 17.14
CA HIS A 275 3.87 12.67 17.46
C HIS A 275 4.11 13.83 18.42
N PHE A 276 3.64 15.04 18.09
CA PHE A 276 3.85 16.21 18.94
C PHE A 276 3.07 16.16 20.25
N ARG A 277 1.89 15.54 20.27
CA ARG A 277 1.18 15.27 21.53
C ARG A 277 1.97 14.31 22.42
N ALA A 278 2.54 13.25 21.86
CA ALA A 278 3.40 12.33 22.60
C ALA A 278 4.61 13.03 23.20
N ILE A 279 5.30 13.91 22.44
CA ILE A 279 6.40 14.74 22.96
C ILE A 279 5.94 15.64 24.10
N ASN A 280 4.82 16.36 23.91
CA ASN A 280 4.32 17.30 24.91
C ASN A 280 3.87 16.61 26.20
N ASN A 281 3.21 15.45 26.08
CA ASN A 281 2.85 14.62 27.24
C ASN A 281 4.08 14.10 27.95
N CYS A 282 5.11 13.68 27.20
CA CYS A 282 6.37 13.23 27.76
C CYS A 282 7.08 14.34 28.54
N LYS A 283 7.11 15.58 28.01
CA LYS A 283 7.67 16.75 28.72
C LYS A 283 6.90 17.04 30.03
N LYS A 284 5.55 17.02 29.98
CA LYS A 284 4.68 17.24 31.16
C LYS A 284 4.78 16.13 32.21
N LYS A 285 4.97 14.88 31.79
CA LYS A 285 5.10 13.72 32.68
C LYS A 285 6.52 13.64 33.25
N SER A 286 7.55 13.91 32.47
CA SER A 286 8.95 13.92 32.92
C SER A 286 9.23 14.93 34.04
N SER A 287 8.47 16.03 34.13
CA SER A 287 8.56 16.96 35.25
C SER A 287 7.93 16.43 36.55
N LYS A 288 7.20 15.31 36.49
CA LYS A 288 6.46 14.72 37.62
C LYS A 288 6.91 13.29 37.96
N THR A 289 7.37 12.51 36.97
CA THR A 289 7.76 11.10 37.11
C THR A 289 8.94 10.76 36.19
N HIS A 290 9.91 9.99 36.69
CA HIS A 290 11.13 9.62 35.95
C HIS A 290 10.93 8.54 34.85
N SER A 291 9.72 8.02 34.63
CA SER A 291 9.48 6.83 33.80
C SER A 291 8.76 7.07 32.48
N CYS A 292 8.56 8.32 32.05
CA CYS A 292 7.87 8.59 30.78
C CYS A 292 8.82 8.40 29.59
N THR A 293 8.46 7.52 28.65
CA THR A 293 9.20 7.29 27.41
C THR A 293 8.33 7.68 26.21
N TYR A 294 8.91 8.42 25.26
CA TYR A 294 8.24 8.84 24.04
C TYR A 294 7.55 7.69 23.28
N PRO A 295 8.15 6.50 23.09
CA PRO A 295 7.48 5.39 22.42
C PRO A 295 6.17 4.96 23.09
N LYS A 296 6.11 4.98 24.43
CA LYS A 296 4.90 4.61 25.17
C LYS A 296 3.79 5.64 24.94
N GLU A 297 4.11 6.93 25.03
CA GLU A 297 3.14 8.01 24.76
C GLU A 297 2.66 7.96 23.31
N LEU A 298 3.54 7.66 22.35
CA LEU A 298 3.17 7.53 20.95
C LEU A 298 2.19 6.37 20.72
N ILE A 299 2.40 5.23 21.38
CA ILE A 299 1.46 4.10 21.34
C ILE A 299 0.10 4.50 21.92
N GLU A 300 0.08 5.19 23.07
CA GLU A 300 -1.17 5.70 23.67
C GLU A 300 -1.91 6.64 22.72
N GLN A 301 -1.19 7.53 22.01
CA GLN A 301 -1.79 8.42 21.00
C GLN A 301 -2.27 7.65 19.77
N ALA A 302 -1.56 6.62 19.33
CA ALA A 302 -1.99 5.76 18.23
C ALA A 302 -3.27 4.97 18.59
N ASP A 303 -3.40 4.50 19.83
CA ASP A 303 -4.61 3.85 20.33
C ASP A 303 -5.80 4.81 20.48
N GLU A 304 -5.56 6.05 20.91
CA GLU A 304 -6.57 7.12 20.93
C GLU A 304 -7.06 7.43 19.51
N LEU A 305 -6.12 7.57 18.56
CA LEU A 305 -6.43 7.80 17.15
C LEU A 305 -7.20 6.63 16.54
N LYS A 306 -6.81 5.39 16.86
CA LYS A 306 -7.52 4.17 16.45
C LYS A 306 -8.99 4.20 16.87
N LYS A 307 -9.29 4.61 18.11
CA LYS A 307 -10.67 4.76 18.60
C LYS A 307 -11.43 5.90 17.91
N SER A 308 -10.71 6.93 17.49
CA SER A 308 -11.26 8.14 16.85
C SER A 308 -11.18 8.11 15.33
N ALA A 309 -10.80 6.99 14.72
CA ALA A 309 -10.43 6.90 13.31
C ALA A 309 -11.61 7.15 12.33
N LEU A 310 -12.83 7.30 12.85
CA LEU A 310 -14.04 7.62 12.10
C LEU A 310 -14.47 9.09 12.21
N ASN A 311 -13.86 9.84 13.12
CA ASN A 311 -14.09 11.27 13.37
C ASN A 311 -12.74 11.99 13.33
N ILE A 312 -11.95 11.69 12.29
CA ILE A 312 -10.59 12.20 12.17
C ILE A 312 -10.57 13.72 12.05
N ASP A 313 -11.56 14.32 11.40
CA ASP A 313 -11.63 15.78 11.27
C ASP A 313 -11.88 16.45 12.63
N GLU A 314 -12.75 15.89 13.47
CA GLU A 314 -12.93 16.36 14.86
C GLU A 314 -11.64 16.18 15.66
N TRP A 315 -10.97 15.02 15.51
CA TRP A 315 -9.73 14.75 16.21
C TRP A 315 -8.60 15.69 15.77
N ILE A 316 -8.51 16.04 14.48
CA ILE A 316 -7.55 17.03 13.98
C ILE A 316 -7.88 18.39 14.60
N ASN A 317 -9.13 18.85 14.49
CA ASN A 317 -9.53 20.19 14.92
C ASN A 317 -9.42 20.41 16.43
N GLU A 318 -9.75 19.41 17.24
CA GLU A 318 -9.64 19.51 18.71
C GLU A 318 -8.19 19.50 19.20
N LYS A 319 -7.27 18.92 18.42
CA LYS A 319 -5.96 18.49 18.92
C LYS A 319 -4.76 19.10 18.19
N SER A 320 -4.95 19.80 17.08
CA SER A 320 -3.94 20.62 16.39
C SER A 320 -3.64 21.90 17.18
#